data_AF-A0A954ZVC5-F1
#
_entry.id   AF-A0A954ZVC5-F1
#
_cell.length_a   1.000
_cell.length_b   1.000
_cell.length_c   1.000
_cell.angle_alpha   90.00
_cell.angle_beta   90.00
_cell.angle_gamma   90.00
#
_symmetry.space_group_name_H-M   'P 1'
#
loop_
_entity.id
_entity.type
_entity.pdbx_description
1 polymer ?
#
loop_
_entity_poly.entity_id
_entity_poly.type
_entity_poly.pdbx_seq_one_letter_code
_entity_poly.pdbx_strand_id
1 'polypeptide(L)'
;MMRTPTILIALILSFAGLTAHADTVTLKDGTTFEGTVVKENGAEVVLEIVISNIKTTKTFPRYKVRSIEYKPLEAEPEEESTPSIPTTSTNSDNRDEDTDSTVEESEEFDENDEERTGRRSPRVRTTRTTFVVIPVTGTIGQETNAYGLRTALQQARRKGISHVVFTIDSPGGLVYDAVDTLEVLKEYDDTMTYHALVEEGAISAASVYVAAADKIWVRPGSRVGGAVAFTGDASSGTTQVDAKLNSIWAAEIASRAEAKGYPGDVFRAMVDPAAEVWIDAEGKVYPSRPSTAGAQQLDNSRTILTIRAEQMIKIGMAQSFEGDVAQLGEQLDINDWLEIKNLGATAMKKSYEERKKLEERMEVALKYYFEKIDEFIQTDPRRFSDYYRFGANRRAGYDYQVDGASLLRWRDRTSAAIKICDQLIEALTEMARVVKQAEKIGARHLQIPNEDGDYTFDVIKEVRDYLWDNRNEIPEDRFNDSYRGP
;
A
#
# COMPACT_ATOMS: atom_id res chain seq x y z
N MET A 1 8.83 -49.55 -13.62
CA MET A 1 9.95 -48.83 -12.97
C MET A 1 10.22 -47.58 -13.79
N MET A 2 10.25 -46.43 -13.13
CA MET A 2 9.85 -45.11 -13.61
C MET A 2 10.66 -44.55 -14.78
N ARG A 3 9.94 -44.01 -15.77
CA ARG A 3 10.40 -43.00 -16.72
C ARG A 3 10.00 -41.63 -16.16
N THR A 4 10.96 -40.73 -16.04
CA THR A 4 10.76 -39.30 -15.79
C THR A 4 10.24 -38.61 -17.06
N PRO A 5 9.26 -37.69 -16.97
CA PRO A 5 9.06 -36.68 -18.00
C PRO A 5 9.70 -35.36 -17.55
N THR A 6 10.64 -34.87 -18.35
CA THR A 6 11.17 -33.51 -18.29
C THR A 6 10.11 -32.58 -18.87
N ILE A 7 9.54 -31.70 -18.04
CA ILE A 7 8.64 -30.63 -18.52
C ILE A 7 9.51 -29.41 -18.83
N LEU A 8 9.70 -29.17 -20.12
CA LEU A 8 10.30 -27.96 -20.67
C LEU A 8 9.17 -26.91 -20.76
N ILE A 9 9.19 -25.90 -19.88
CA ILE A 9 8.29 -24.73 -20.01
C ILE A 9 9.01 -23.72 -20.89
N ALA A 10 8.76 -23.78 -22.19
CA ALA A 10 9.09 -22.71 -23.13
C ALA A 10 7.91 -21.73 -23.14
N LEU A 11 8.06 -20.58 -22.47
CA LEU A 11 7.08 -19.50 -22.51
C LEU A 11 7.41 -18.63 -23.73
N ILE A 12 6.91 -19.05 -24.90
CA ILE A 12 6.99 -18.25 -26.13
C ILE A 12 5.87 -17.21 -26.06
N LEU A 13 6.21 -15.98 -25.66
CA LEU A 13 5.37 -14.81 -25.85
C LEU A 13 5.59 -14.28 -27.27
N SER A 14 4.83 -14.80 -28.22
CA SER A 14 4.74 -14.23 -29.56
C SER A 14 3.56 -13.26 -29.62
N PHE A 15 3.85 -11.95 -29.66
CA PHE A 15 2.97 -10.96 -30.27
C PHE A 15 3.81 -9.95 -31.05
N ALA A 16 3.65 -9.98 -32.37
CA ALA A 16 4.09 -8.93 -33.29
C ALA A 16 3.09 -7.75 -33.18
N GLY A 17 3.47 -6.47 -33.23
CA GLY A 17 4.78 -5.87 -33.32
C GLY A 17 4.66 -4.35 -33.15
N LEU A 18 5.57 -3.78 -32.39
CA LEU A 18 6.26 -2.52 -32.66
C LEU A 18 7.62 -2.73 -31.99
N THR A 19 8.61 -2.98 -32.84
CA THR A 19 9.93 -3.48 -32.50
C THR A 19 10.71 -2.44 -31.70
N ALA A 20 10.86 -2.68 -30.40
CA ALA A 20 11.93 -2.06 -29.61
C ALA A 20 12.90 -3.18 -29.21
N HIS A 21 14.14 -3.04 -29.65
CA HIS A 21 15.20 -4.03 -29.48
C HIS A 21 15.44 -4.32 -27.99
N ALA A 22 15.17 -5.55 -27.56
CA ALA A 22 15.35 -5.98 -26.18
C ALA A 22 16.57 -6.90 -26.05
N ASP A 23 17.51 -6.54 -25.16
CA ASP A 23 18.52 -7.44 -24.62
C ASP A 23 17.85 -8.56 -23.83
N THR A 24 18.52 -9.70 -23.70
CA THR A 24 18.01 -10.83 -22.92
C THR A 24 18.93 -11.18 -21.76
N VAL A 25 18.40 -11.16 -20.54
CA VAL A 25 19.09 -11.60 -19.33
C VAL A 25 18.59 -12.99 -18.94
N THR A 26 19.48 -13.98 -18.95
CA THR A 26 19.19 -15.35 -18.51
C THR A 26 19.78 -15.61 -17.13
N LEU A 27 18.98 -16.10 -16.20
CA LEU A 27 19.40 -16.48 -14.85
C LEU A 27 19.89 -17.94 -14.77
N LYS A 28 20.62 -18.28 -13.71
CA LYS A 28 21.16 -19.64 -13.49
C LYS A 28 20.08 -20.71 -13.30
N ASP A 29 18.89 -20.33 -12.86
CA ASP A 29 17.72 -21.21 -12.75
C ASP A 29 17.01 -21.45 -14.09
N GLY A 30 17.46 -20.79 -15.17
CA GLY A 30 16.91 -20.92 -16.52
C GLY A 30 15.87 -19.87 -16.90
N THR A 31 15.50 -18.97 -15.98
CA THR A 31 14.54 -17.89 -16.24
C THR A 31 15.15 -16.84 -17.17
N THR A 32 14.39 -16.34 -18.13
CA THR A 32 14.82 -15.31 -19.09
C THR A 32 13.97 -14.05 -18.98
N PHE A 33 14.60 -12.89 -19.12
CA PHE A 33 13.94 -11.58 -19.12
C PHE A 33 14.38 -10.78 -20.34
N GLU A 34 13.43 -10.14 -21.02
CA GLU A 34 13.67 -9.28 -22.18
C GLU A 34 13.48 -7.81 -21.78
N GLY A 35 14.44 -6.95 -22.10
CA GLY A 35 14.41 -5.51 -21.83
C GLY A 35 15.72 -4.84 -22.25
N THR A 36 15.93 -3.56 -21.93
CA THR A 36 17.21 -2.87 -22.22
C THR A 36 18.09 -2.90 -20.99
N VAL A 37 19.33 -3.42 -21.09
CA VAL A 37 20.25 -3.39 -19.95
C VAL A 37 20.77 -1.98 -19.77
N VAL A 38 20.36 -1.33 -18.68
CA VAL A 38 20.70 0.07 -18.38
C VAL A 38 21.88 0.19 -17.40
N LYS A 39 22.23 -0.90 -16.72
CA LYS A 39 23.38 -0.96 -15.80
C LYS A 39 23.93 -2.38 -15.70
N GLU A 40 25.24 -2.55 -15.85
CA GLU A 40 25.94 -3.81 -15.53
C GLU A 40 27.20 -3.47 -14.72
N ASN A 41 27.38 -4.12 -13.56
CA ASN A 41 28.64 -4.10 -12.80
C ASN A 41 28.87 -5.44 -12.07
N GLY A 42 29.95 -5.53 -11.28
CA GLY A 42 30.30 -6.75 -10.56
C GLY A 42 29.29 -7.19 -9.48
N ALA A 43 28.38 -6.32 -9.05
CA ALA A 43 27.36 -6.60 -8.06
C ALA A 43 25.99 -6.88 -8.68
N GLU A 44 25.61 -6.18 -9.75
CA GLU A 44 24.25 -6.21 -10.30
C GLU A 44 24.16 -5.99 -11.82
N VAL A 45 23.02 -6.41 -12.37
CA VAL A 45 22.55 -6.11 -13.73
C VAL A 45 21.15 -5.51 -13.60
N VAL A 46 20.91 -4.33 -14.15
CA VAL A 46 19.61 -3.65 -14.16
C VAL A 46 19.06 -3.64 -15.57
N LEU A 47 17.85 -4.17 -15.72
CA LEU A 47 17.11 -4.28 -16.96
C LEU A 47 15.90 -3.34 -16.93
N GLU A 48 15.82 -2.37 -17.83
CA GLU A 48 14.59 -1.60 -18.07
C GLU A 48 13.63 -2.45 -18.91
N ILE A 49 12.44 -2.73 -18.40
CA ILE A 49 11.40 -3.50 -19.07
C ILE A 49 10.15 -2.64 -19.25
N VAL A 50 9.48 -2.81 -20.38
CA VAL A 50 8.21 -2.12 -20.68
C VAL A 50 7.08 -3.12 -20.52
N ILE A 51 6.23 -2.92 -19.52
CA ILE A 51 5.03 -3.72 -19.31
C ILE A 51 3.83 -2.78 -19.52
N SER A 52 2.98 -3.08 -20.49
CA SER A 52 1.77 -2.28 -20.77
C SER A 52 2.04 -0.77 -20.89
N ASN A 53 3.11 -0.39 -21.61
CA ASN A 53 3.58 0.99 -21.82
C ASN A 53 4.08 1.73 -20.57
N ILE A 54 4.32 1.03 -19.46
CA ILE A 54 4.98 1.57 -18.28
C ILE A 54 6.42 1.08 -18.26
N LYS A 55 7.38 2.01 -18.24
CA LYS A 55 8.81 1.71 -18.04
C LYS A 55 9.05 1.39 -16.57
N THR A 56 9.61 0.22 -16.30
CA THR A 56 10.03 -0.19 -14.96
C THR A 56 11.40 -0.85 -15.02
N THR A 57 12.12 -0.89 -13.91
CA THR A 57 13.47 -1.47 -13.85
C THR A 57 13.47 -2.72 -12.99
N LYS A 58 14.23 -3.73 -13.41
CA LYS A 58 14.43 -4.97 -12.69
C LYS A 58 15.91 -5.20 -12.44
N THR A 59 16.27 -5.34 -11.18
CA THR A 59 17.66 -5.52 -10.74
C THR A 59 17.93 -6.99 -10.40
N PHE A 60 19.01 -7.53 -10.96
CA PHE A 60 19.47 -8.88 -10.72
C PHE A 60 20.87 -8.86 -10.11
N PRO A 61 21.11 -9.54 -8.97
CA PRO A 61 22.47 -9.73 -8.49
C PRO A 61 23.32 -10.45 -9.55
N ARG A 62 24.52 -9.93 -9.86
CA ARG A 62 25.35 -10.41 -10.98
C ARG A 62 25.66 -11.90 -10.87
N TYR A 63 25.80 -12.42 -9.64
CA TYR A 63 26.07 -13.84 -9.38
C TYR A 63 24.91 -14.79 -9.74
N LYS A 64 23.67 -14.27 -9.86
CA LYS A 64 22.49 -15.02 -10.32
C LYS A 64 22.32 -15.01 -11.83
N VAL A 65 22.94 -14.06 -12.53
CA VAL A 65 22.89 -13.94 -13.99
C VAL A 65 23.84 -14.95 -14.62
N ARG A 66 23.29 -15.80 -15.50
CA ARG A 66 24.02 -16.81 -16.26
C ARG A 66 24.62 -16.23 -17.54
N SER A 67 23.83 -15.47 -18.29
CA SER A 67 24.27 -14.81 -19.53
C SER A 67 23.44 -13.56 -19.79
N ILE A 68 24.04 -12.63 -20.52
CA ILE A 68 23.38 -11.45 -21.07
C ILE A 68 23.65 -11.48 -22.58
N GLU A 69 22.58 -11.44 -23.38
CA GLU A 69 22.67 -11.33 -24.82
C GLU A 69 22.28 -9.91 -25.24
N TYR A 70 23.29 -9.13 -25.62
CA TYR A 70 23.13 -7.77 -26.11
C TYR A 70 22.80 -7.79 -27.61
N LYS A 71 21.77 -7.04 -28.04
CA LYS A 71 21.53 -6.84 -29.47
C LYS A 71 22.06 -5.46 -29.90
N PRO A 72 22.85 -5.37 -31.00
CA PRO A 72 23.44 -4.11 -31.42
C PRO A 72 22.36 -3.11 -31.88
N LEU A 73 22.51 -1.86 -31.45
CA LEU A 73 21.65 -0.73 -31.82
C LEU A 73 21.93 -0.33 -33.29
N GLU A 74 20.91 -0.32 -34.14
CA GLU A 74 20.95 0.48 -35.37
C GLU A 74 20.70 1.94 -34.99
N ALA A 75 21.50 2.86 -35.55
CA ALA A 75 21.44 4.28 -35.21
C ALA A 75 20.12 4.90 -35.69
N GLU A 76 19.32 5.42 -34.75
CA GLU A 76 18.13 6.21 -35.04
C GLU A 76 18.49 7.68 -35.33
N PRO A 77 17.69 8.41 -36.13
CA PRO A 77 18.04 9.71 -36.69
C PRO A 77 17.88 10.86 -35.67
N GLU A 78 18.71 11.89 -35.81
CA GLU A 78 18.74 13.08 -34.95
C GLU A 78 17.42 13.88 -34.98
N GLU A 79 16.79 14.11 -33.82
CA GLU A 79 15.65 15.02 -33.67
C GLU A 79 16.10 16.49 -33.49
N GLU A 80 15.48 17.38 -34.27
CA GLU A 80 15.70 18.84 -34.28
C GLU A 80 15.27 19.53 -32.97
N SER A 81 16.16 20.37 -32.45
CA SER A 81 15.95 21.21 -31.27
C SER A 81 14.93 22.33 -31.50
N THR A 82 13.98 22.52 -30.58
CA THR A 82 13.16 23.74 -30.48
C THR A 82 13.57 24.60 -29.27
N PRO A 83 13.48 25.94 -29.34
CA PRO A 83 14.11 26.84 -28.38
C PRO A 83 13.21 27.31 -27.24
N SER A 84 13.84 27.56 -26.10
CA SER A 84 13.30 28.07 -24.83
C SER A 84 12.85 29.54 -24.86
N ILE A 85 11.74 29.85 -24.19
CA ILE A 85 11.18 31.21 -24.01
C ILE A 85 11.73 31.85 -22.71
N PRO A 86 12.04 33.17 -22.67
CA PRO A 86 12.66 33.82 -21.52
C PRO A 86 11.66 34.39 -20.50
N THR A 87 12.11 34.45 -19.25
CA THR A 87 11.53 35.16 -18.10
C THR A 87 11.68 36.69 -18.23
N THR A 88 10.61 37.44 -17.93
CA THR A 88 10.68 38.89 -17.74
C THR A 88 10.11 39.30 -16.39
N SER A 89 10.92 40.07 -15.66
CA SER A 89 10.61 40.84 -14.46
C SER A 89 9.73 42.06 -14.75
N THR A 90 8.91 42.49 -13.80
CA THR A 90 8.59 43.93 -13.66
C THR A 90 8.32 44.30 -12.20
N ASN A 91 9.03 45.34 -11.75
CA ASN A 91 8.83 46.10 -10.50
C ASN A 91 7.52 46.90 -10.54
N SER A 92 6.92 47.13 -9.37
CA SER A 92 6.52 48.50 -8.97
C SER A 92 6.35 48.62 -7.46
N ASP A 93 7.12 49.54 -6.88
CA ASP A 93 6.94 50.16 -5.58
C ASP A 93 5.50 50.65 -5.35
N ASN A 94 5.01 50.52 -4.13
CA ASN A 94 4.54 51.68 -3.37
C ASN A 94 4.51 51.38 -1.87
N ARG A 95 5.04 52.34 -1.12
CA ARG A 95 5.01 52.47 0.35
C ARG A 95 3.61 52.91 0.76
N ASP A 96 3.16 52.50 1.95
CA ASP A 96 2.97 53.42 3.07
C ASP A 96 2.49 52.70 4.33
N GLU A 97 3.16 53.06 5.42
CA GLU A 97 2.71 53.27 6.80
C GLU A 97 2.16 52.12 7.66
N ASP A 98 2.96 51.84 8.71
CA ASP A 98 2.58 51.31 10.02
C ASP A 98 1.31 51.95 10.58
N THR A 99 0.43 51.15 11.19
CA THR A 99 0.15 51.28 12.62
C THR A 99 -0.64 50.09 13.18
N ASP A 100 -0.08 49.59 14.27
CA ASP A 100 -0.55 48.68 15.29
C ASP A 100 -1.87 49.14 15.94
N SER A 101 -2.77 48.20 16.24
CA SER A 101 -3.35 47.96 17.58
C SER A 101 -4.76 47.35 17.60
N THR A 102 -4.82 46.15 18.17
CA THR A 102 -5.79 45.63 19.17
C THR A 102 -7.30 45.87 19.03
N VAL A 103 -7.99 44.74 18.78
CA VAL A 103 -9.14 44.17 19.52
C VAL A 103 -9.82 45.06 20.58
N GLU A 104 -11.12 45.34 20.40
CA GLU A 104 -12.11 45.32 21.49
C GLU A 104 -13.46 44.78 21.00
N GLU A 105 -14.06 43.96 21.87
CA GLU A 105 -15.40 43.38 21.84
C GLU A 105 -16.52 44.42 21.86
N SER A 106 -17.65 44.10 21.23
CA SER A 106 -18.96 44.44 21.80
C SER A 106 -20.03 43.48 21.28
N GLU A 107 -20.52 42.64 22.20
CA GLU A 107 -21.81 41.98 22.13
C GLU A 107 -22.91 43.02 22.41
N GLU A 108 -23.89 43.16 21.52
CA GLU A 108 -25.16 43.80 21.84
C GLU A 108 -26.28 42.75 21.83
N PHE A 109 -26.74 42.45 23.04
CA PHE A 109 -28.02 41.84 23.35
C PHE A 109 -29.14 42.85 23.09
N ASP A 110 -30.12 42.48 22.26
CA ASP A 110 -31.36 43.24 22.13
C ASP A 110 -32.53 42.37 22.64
N GLU A 111 -32.91 42.61 23.90
CA GLU A 111 -34.18 42.19 24.50
C GLU A 111 -35.18 43.32 24.32
N ASN A 112 -36.20 43.11 23.47
CA ASN A 112 -37.58 43.56 23.68
C ASN A 112 -38.46 43.14 22.50
N ASP A 113 -39.40 42.22 22.72
CA ASP A 113 -40.65 42.19 21.96
C ASP A 113 -41.68 41.29 22.69
N GLU A 114 -42.40 41.87 23.66
CA GLU A 114 -43.73 41.40 24.03
C GLU A 114 -44.79 42.14 23.19
N GLU A 115 -45.76 41.35 22.73
CA GLU A 115 -47.05 41.76 22.16
C GLU A 115 -47.07 42.56 20.84
N ARG A 116 -47.00 41.81 19.73
CA ARG A 116 -47.81 42.15 18.56
C ARG A 116 -48.38 40.90 17.90
N THR A 117 -49.67 40.68 18.13
CA THR A 117 -50.49 39.68 17.45
C THR A 117 -50.49 39.93 15.94
N GLY A 118 -49.66 39.18 15.23
CA GLY A 118 -49.56 39.20 13.77
C GLY A 118 -49.14 37.82 13.29
N ARG A 119 -50.03 37.19 12.52
CA ARG A 119 -49.89 35.92 11.79
C ARG A 119 -48.43 35.64 11.39
N ARG A 120 -47.69 34.86 12.19
CA ARG A 120 -46.40 34.31 11.78
C ARG A 120 -46.68 33.23 10.73
N SER A 121 -46.44 33.56 9.46
CA SER A 121 -46.25 32.55 8.42
C SER A 121 -45.26 31.50 8.92
N PRO A 122 -45.46 30.19 8.68
CA PRO A 122 -44.50 29.19 9.12
C PRO A 122 -43.17 29.52 8.46
N ARG A 123 -42.15 29.84 9.28
CA ARG A 123 -40.76 29.84 8.81
C ARG A 123 -40.48 28.40 8.40
N VAL A 124 -40.46 28.14 7.10
CA VAL A 124 -39.88 26.93 6.54
C VAL A 124 -38.45 26.93 7.07
N ARG A 125 -38.15 26.01 8.01
CA ARG A 125 -36.77 25.68 8.34
C ARG A 125 -36.24 25.01 7.08
N THR A 126 -35.60 25.77 6.20
CA THR A 126 -34.75 25.17 5.16
C THR A 126 -33.61 24.50 5.91
N THR A 127 -33.75 23.20 6.16
CA THR A 127 -32.68 22.42 6.78
C THR A 127 -31.59 22.30 5.73
N ARG A 128 -30.52 23.08 5.87
CA ARG A 128 -29.34 22.96 5.02
C ARG A 128 -28.83 21.52 5.08
N THR A 129 -28.67 20.89 3.94
CA THR A 129 -28.12 19.54 3.84
C THR A 129 -26.61 19.64 3.71
N THR A 130 -25.91 19.25 4.78
CA THR A 130 -24.45 19.29 4.78
C THR A 130 -23.86 17.99 4.26
N PHE A 131 -22.71 18.09 3.61
CA PHE A 131 -21.93 16.94 3.16
C PHE A 131 -20.45 17.13 3.49
N VAL A 132 -19.68 16.05 3.40
CA VAL A 132 -18.22 16.07 3.49
C VAL A 132 -17.59 15.44 2.26
N VAL A 133 -16.48 16.01 1.79
CA VAL A 133 -15.60 15.38 0.80
C VAL A 133 -14.52 14.57 1.51
N ILE A 134 -14.41 13.30 1.12
CA ILE A 134 -13.33 12.41 1.51
C ILE A 134 -12.52 12.08 0.24
N PRO A 135 -11.30 12.63 0.09
CA PRO A 135 -10.46 12.29 -1.05
C PRO A 135 -9.99 10.84 -0.94
N VAL A 136 -10.13 10.10 -2.03
CA VAL A 136 -9.60 8.74 -2.23
C VAL A 136 -8.49 8.89 -3.25
N THR A 137 -7.32 9.30 -2.77
CA THR A 137 -6.13 9.57 -3.58
C THR A 137 -4.92 8.81 -3.05
N GLY A 138 -3.93 8.62 -3.93
CA GLY A 138 -2.73 7.87 -3.59
C GLY A 138 -3.01 6.38 -3.35
N THR A 139 -2.14 5.73 -2.58
CA THR A 139 -2.18 4.29 -2.36
C THR A 139 -3.18 3.92 -1.27
N ILE A 140 -4.06 2.96 -1.55
CA ILE A 140 -4.96 2.38 -0.55
C ILE A 140 -4.14 1.64 0.51
N GLY A 141 -4.41 1.94 1.77
CA GLY A 141 -3.63 1.49 2.93
C GLY A 141 -2.50 2.44 3.34
N GLN A 142 -2.25 3.51 2.58
CA GLN A 142 -1.32 4.58 2.94
C GLN A 142 -2.06 5.92 3.01
N GLU A 143 -2.03 6.74 1.96
CA GLU A 143 -2.64 8.08 1.92
C GLU A 143 -4.15 8.01 2.19
N THR A 144 -4.80 7.03 1.58
CA THR A 144 -6.19 6.68 1.85
C THR A 144 -6.24 5.36 2.57
N ASN A 145 -6.89 5.29 3.73
CA ASN A 145 -6.96 4.06 4.51
C ASN A 145 -8.23 3.96 5.36
N ALA A 146 -8.57 2.73 5.75
CA ALA A 146 -9.77 2.41 6.53
C ALA A 146 -9.86 3.17 7.87
N TYR A 147 -8.74 3.39 8.56
CA TYR A 147 -8.72 4.11 9.84
C TYR A 147 -9.00 5.62 9.68
N GLY A 148 -8.44 6.23 8.63
CA GLY A 148 -8.72 7.61 8.25
C GLY A 148 -10.19 7.79 7.83
N LEU A 149 -10.71 6.85 7.05
CA LEU A 149 -12.13 6.82 6.67
C LEU A 149 -13.03 6.74 7.90
N ARG A 150 -12.78 5.78 8.79
CA ARG A 150 -13.53 5.60 10.03
C ARG A 150 -13.54 6.89 10.86
N THR A 151 -12.38 7.53 10.98
CA THR A 151 -12.24 8.80 11.70
C THR A 151 -13.07 9.90 11.05
N ALA A 152 -13.05 10.03 9.71
CA ALA A 152 -13.83 11.00 8.97
C ALA A 152 -15.34 10.77 9.16
N LEU A 153 -15.82 9.54 9.00
CA LEU A 153 -17.24 9.17 9.15
C LEU A 153 -17.74 9.39 10.58
N GLN A 154 -16.93 9.06 11.59
CA GLN A 154 -17.26 9.34 12.99
C GLN A 154 -17.42 10.84 13.26
N GLN A 155 -16.51 11.66 12.72
CA GLN A 155 -16.59 13.11 12.86
C GLN A 155 -17.80 13.69 12.11
N ALA A 156 -18.08 13.20 10.90
CA ALA A 156 -19.26 13.58 10.12
C ALA A 156 -20.55 13.27 10.89
N ARG A 157 -20.67 12.05 11.43
CA ARG A 157 -21.83 11.62 12.22
C ARG A 157 -22.05 12.49 13.45
N ARG A 158 -20.98 12.82 14.19
CA ARG A 158 -21.04 13.71 15.37
C ARG A 158 -21.51 15.12 15.03
N LYS A 159 -21.28 15.57 13.79
CA LYS A 159 -21.72 16.88 13.29
C LYS A 159 -23.10 16.84 12.61
N GLY A 160 -23.78 15.68 12.63
CA GLY A 160 -25.07 15.52 11.97
C GLY A 160 -24.99 15.55 10.43
N ILE A 161 -23.82 15.29 9.86
CA ILE A 161 -23.61 15.18 8.42
C ILE A 161 -23.96 13.74 8.02
N SER A 162 -24.85 13.58 7.04
CA SER A 162 -25.29 12.27 6.53
C SER A 162 -24.85 12.01 5.09
N HIS A 163 -24.26 12.99 4.40
CA HIS A 163 -23.79 12.81 3.03
C HIS A 163 -22.27 12.86 2.95
N VAL A 164 -21.71 11.91 2.21
CA VAL A 164 -20.27 11.78 1.97
C VAL A 164 -20.04 11.69 0.48
N VAL A 165 -19.15 12.53 -0.04
CA VAL A 165 -18.68 12.44 -1.42
C VAL A 165 -17.24 11.94 -1.42
N PHE A 166 -17.01 10.79 -2.04
CA PHE A 166 -15.67 10.30 -2.35
C PHE A 166 -15.22 10.90 -3.69
N THR A 167 -14.18 11.73 -3.69
CA THR A 167 -13.49 12.12 -4.94
C THR A 167 -12.37 11.14 -5.18
N ILE A 168 -12.43 10.38 -6.27
CA ILE A 168 -11.61 9.18 -6.45
C ILE A 168 -10.66 9.34 -7.62
N ASP A 169 -9.37 9.30 -7.29
CA ASP A 169 -8.27 9.10 -8.22
C ASP A 169 -7.16 8.30 -7.52
N SER A 170 -7.23 6.98 -7.64
CA SER A 170 -6.32 6.07 -6.96
C SER A 170 -5.96 4.86 -7.84
N PRO A 171 -4.67 4.48 -7.88
CA PRO A 171 -4.21 3.27 -8.55
C PRO A 171 -4.55 1.98 -7.77
N GLY A 172 -5.10 2.10 -6.55
CA GLY A 172 -5.33 0.98 -5.65
C GLY A 172 -4.24 0.86 -4.58
N GLY A 173 -4.00 -0.35 -4.09
CA GLY A 173 -3.08 -0.59 -2.99
C GLY A 173 -3.38 -1.88 -2.23
N LEU A 174 -3.27 -1.81 -0.90
CA LEU A 174 -3.33 -2.97 -0.02
C LEU A 174 -4.76 -3.53 0.07
N VAL A 175 -4.97 -4.74 -0.46
CA VAL A 175 -6.30 -5.40 -0.49
C VAL A 175 -6.87 -5.62 0.90
N TYR A 176 -6.05 -5.96 1.90
CA TYR A 176 -6.56 -6.12 3.27
C TYR A 176 -7.17 -4.81 3.82
N ASP A 177 -6.64 -3.64 3.44
CA ASP A 177 -7.15 -2.34 3.89
C ASP A 177 -8.41 -1.96 3.10
N ALA A 178 -8.54 -2.46 1.86
CA ALA A 178 -9.76 -2.38 1.06
C ALA A 178 -10.91 -3.19 1.68
N VAL A 179 -10.62 -4.38 2.21
CA VAL A 179 -11.57 -5.19 3.00
C VAL A 179 -12.00 -4.44 4.26
N ASP A 180 -11.04 -3.93 5.04
CA ASP A 180 -11.32 -3.14 6.25
C ASP A 180 -12.15 -1.87 5.91
N THR A 181 -11.89 -1.28 4.74
CA THR A 181 -12.66 -0.15 4.21
C THR A 181 -14.12 -0.53 3.93
N LEU A 182 -14.38 -1.69 3.32
CA LEU A 182 -15.75 -2.18 3.12
C LEU A 182 -16.49 -2.38 4.44
N GLU A 183 -15.82 -2.95 5.44
CA GLU A 183 -16.40 -3.12 6.79
C GLU A 183 -16.75 -1.76 7.42
N VAL A 184 -15.84 -0.79 7.31
CA VAL A 184 -16.09 0.59 7.78
C VAL A 184 -17.29 1.19 7.07
N LEU A 185 -17.40 1.11 5.75
CA LEU A 185 -18.53 1.67 5.01
C LEU A 185 -19.85 1.00 5.41
N LYS A 186 -19.84 -0.31 5.60
CA LYS A 186 -21.02 -1.07 6.04
C LYS A 186 -21.49 -0.68 7.44
N GLU A 187 -20.58 -0.39 8.37
CA GLU A 187 -20.93 0.06 9.73
C GLU A 187 -21.75 1.37 9.75
N TYR A 188 -21.59 2.22 8.72
CA TYR A 188 -22.21 3.54 8.68
C TYR A 188 -23.37 3.65 7.69
N ASP A 189 -23.75 2.56 6.99
CA ASP A 189 -24.84 2.55 6.00
C ASP A 189 -26.17 3.10 6.55
N ASP A 190 -26.48 2.84 7.82
CA ASP A 190 -27.73 3.31 8.44
C ASP A 190 -27.75 4.83 8.68
N THR A 191 -26.59 5.48 8.57
CA THR A 191 -26.42 6.90 8.94
C THR A 191 -25.82 7.76 7.82
N MET A 192 -25.23 7.14 6.80
CA MET A 192 -24.48 7.82 5.74
C MET A 192 -25.01 7.42 4.37
N THR A 193 -25.10 8.39 3.48
CA THR A 193 -25.30 8.22 2.05
C THR A 193 -24.01 8.58 1.33
N TYR A 194 -23.49 7.62 0.57
CA TYR A 194 -22.22 7.67 -0.12
C TYR A 194 -22.40 8.03 -1.60
N HIS A 195 -21.63 9.00 -2.07
CA HIS A 195 -21.55 9.37 -3.48
C HIS A 195 -20.11 9.18 -3.95
N ALA A 196 -19.88 8.36 -4.96
CA ALA A 196 -18.56 8.23 -5.58
C ALA A 196 -18.47 9.14 -6.81
N LEU A 197 -17.52 10.07 -6.83
CA LEU A 197 -17.14 10.82 -8.01
C LEU A 197 -15.77 10.32 -8.48
N VAL A 198 -15.77 9.54 -9.56
CA VAL A 198 -14.54 9.03 -10.18
C VAL A 198 -13.98 10.11 -11.10
N GLU A 199 -12.85 10.70 -10.71
CA GLU A 199 -12.22 11.79 -11.46
C GLU A 199 -11.36 11.26 -12.61
N GLU A 200 -10.50 10.28 -12.32
CA GLU A 200 -9.66 9.63 -13.33
C GLU A 200 -9.72 8.10 -13.20
N GLY A 201 -9.32 7.54 -12.06
CA GLY A 201 -9.30 6.10 -11.85
C GLY A 201 -9.73 5.66 -10.46
N ALA A 202 -10.62 4.68 -10.37
CA ALA A 202 -10.83 3.89 -9.14
C ALA A 202 -10.29 2.48 -9.38
N ILE A 203 -8.97 2.34 -9.35
CA ILE A 203 -8.28 1.13 -9.76
C ILE A 203 -8.03 0.21 -8.59
N SER A 204 -8.12 -1.08 -8.85
CA SER A 204 -7.85 -2.14 -7.91
C SER A 204 -8.59 -1.98 -6.57
N ALA A 205 -7.87 -1.98 -5.45
CA ALA A 205 -8.39 -1.77 -4.11
C ALA A 205 -9.24 -0.48 -3.95
N ALA A 206 -9.11 0.52 -4.83
CA ALA A 206 -9.93 1.74 -4.76
C ALA A 206 -11.37 1.53 -5.27
N SER A 207 -11.63 0.47 -6.05
CA SER A 207 -12.97 0.15 -6.57
C SER A 207 -14.01 -0.10 -5.47
N VAL A 208 -13.58 -0.35 -4.23
CA VAL A 208 -14.44 -0.54 -3.05
C VAL A 208 -15.30 0.68 -2.74
N TYR A 209 -14.75 1.88 -2.94
CA TYR A 209 -15.47 3.13 -2.71
C TYR A 209 -16.59 3.31 -3.74
N VAL A 210 -16.39 2.82 -4.96
CA VAL A 210 -17.40 2.80 -6.02
C VAL A 210 -18.45 1.73 -5.73
N ALA A 211 -18.04 0.51 -5.38
CA ALA A 211 -18.94 -0.61 -5.06
C ALA A 211 -19.86 -0.31 -3.87
N ALA A 212 -19.37 0.49 -2.91
CA ALA A 212 -20.10 0.85 -1.71
C ALA A 212 -20.90 2.15 -1.80
N ALA A 213 -20.85 2.86 -2.93
CA ALA A 213 -21.59 4.11 -3.11
C ALA A 213 -23.10 3.85 -3.28
N ASP A 214 -23.93 4.83 -2.94
CA ASP A 214 -25.37 4.86 -3.27
C ASP A 214 -25.62 5.54 -4.63
N LYS A 215 -24.70 6.42 -5.04
CA LYS A 215 -24.66 7.04 -6.38
C LYS A 215 -23.22 7.07 -6.90
N ILE A 216 -23.06 6.70 -8.17
CA ILE A 216 -21.77 6.73 -8.86
C ILE A 216 -21.84 7.79 -9.97
N TRP A 217 -20.91 8.72 -9.88
CA TRP A 217 -20.65 9.80 -10.83
C TRP A 217 -19.29 9.56 -11.47
N VAL A 218 -19.20 9.76 -12.78
CA VAL A 218 -17.97 9.55 -13.55
C VAL A 218 -17.65 10.76 -14.40
N ARG A 219 -16.38 11.19 -14.41
CA ARG A 219 -15.89 12.13 -15.43
C ARG A 219 -15.69 11.40 -16.77
N PRO A 220 -15.83 12.09 -17.91
CA PRO A 220 -15.45 11.53 -19.21
C PRO A 220 -14.01 11.01 -19.21
N GLY A 221 -13.79 9.84 -19.79
CA GLY A 221 -12.47 9.20 -19.83
C GLY A 221 -12.06 8.43 -18.56
N SER A 222 -12.80 8.57 -17.45
CA SER A 222 -12.50 7.84 -16.22
C SER A 222 -12.77 6.33 -16.31
N ARG A 223 -12.22 5.58 -15.35
CA ARG A 223 -12.25 4.10 -15.34
C ARG A 223 -12.28 3.50 -13.93
N VAL A 224 -12.87 2.32 -13.81
CA VAL A 224 -12.99 1.57 -12.54
C VAL A 224 -12.60 0.11 -12.79
N GLY A 225 -11.92 -0.54 -11.84
CA GLY A 225 -11.62 -1.97 -11.89
C GLY A 225 -10.14 -2.32 -11.90
N GLY A 226 -9.75 -3.47 -12.46
CA GLY A 226 -8.37 -3.94 -12.43
C GLY A 226 -7.89 -4.42 -11.05
N ALA A 227 -8.79 -5.01 -10.25
CA ALA A 227 -8.63 -5.38 -8.85
C ALA A 227 -8.11 -6.79 -8.59
N VAL A 228 -6.88 -7.06 -9.04
CA VAL A 228 -6.20 -8.33 -8.71
C VAL A 228 -5.43 -8.18 -7.40
N ALA A 229 -5.67 -9.04 -6.41
CA ALA A 229 -4.77 -9.17 -5.27
C ALA A 229 -3.53 -9.96 -5.68
N PHE A 230 -2.39 -9.41 -5.29
CA PHE A 230 -1.10 -10.05 -5.46
C PHE A 230 -0.42 -10.20 -4.10
N THR A 231 0.19 -11.35 -3.88
CA THR A 231 1.13 -11.64 -2.79
C THR A 231 2.55 -11.55 -3.31
N GLY A 232 3.40 -10.76 -2.66
CA GLY A 232 4.79 -10.60 -3.05
C GLY A 232 5.37 -9.31 -2.51
N ASP A 233 6.63 -9.36 -2.07
CA ASP A 233 7.37 -8.15 -1.75
C ASP A 233 7.75 -7.45 -3.06
N ALA A 234 7.34 -6.19 -3.23
CA ALA A 234 7.71 -5.37 -4.38
C ALA A 234 9.23 -5.28 -4.57
N SER A 235 10.02 -5.45 -3.49
CA SER A 235 11.47 -5.50 -3.52
C SER A 235 12.04 -6.81 -4.08
N SER A 236 11.28 -7.91 -4.00
CA SER A 236 11.71 -9.26 -4.40
C SER A 236 11.40 -9.61 -5.86
N GLY A 237 10.52 -8.85 -6.51
CA GLY A 237 10.12 -9.06 -7.91
C GLY A 237 9.34 -10.35 -8.18
N THR A 238 8.91 -11.07 -7.13
CA THR A 238 8.01 -12.23 -7.21
C THR A 238 6.62 -11.82 -6.77
N THR A 239 5.71 -11.71 -7.73
CA THR A 239 4.31 -11.33 -7.49
C THR A 239 3.44 -12.53 -7.88
N GLN A 240 2.90 -13.23 -6.91
CA GLN A 240 1.98 -14.35 -7.12
C GLN A 240 0.55 -13.90 -6.85
N VAL A 241 -0.40 -14.36 -7.66
CA VAL A 241 -1.82 -14.14 -7.38
C VAL A 241 -2.27 -15.09 -6.26
N ASP A 242 -2.79 -14.57 -5.15
CA ASP A 242 -3.41 -15.41 -4.12
C ASP A 242 -4.85 -15.71 -4.53
N ALA A 243 -5.05 -16.87 -5.13
CA ALA A 243 -6.36 -17.30 -5.63
C ALA A 243 -7.42 -17.39 -4.52
N LYS A 244 -7.04 -17.70 -3.27
CA LYS A 244 -7.99 -17.80 -2.16
C LYS A 244 -8.42 -16.42 -1.71
N LEU A 245 -7.47 -15.49 -1.53
CA LEU A 245 -7.78 -14.11 -1.20
C LEU A 245 -8.59 -13.44 -2.32
N ASN A 246 -8.23 -13.67 -3.59
CA ASN A 246 -9.01 -13.15 -4.72
C ASN A 246 -10.43 -13.68 -4.76
N SER A 247 -10.65 -14.97 -4.47
CA SER A 247 -11.99 -15.54 -4.47
C SER A 247 -12.87 -14.92 -3.39
N ILE A 248 -12.34 -14.75 -2.17
CA ILE A 248 -13.04 -14.07 -1.08
C ILE A 248 -13.31 -12.62 -1.46
N TRP A 249 -12.28 -11.94 -1.98
CA TRP A 249 -12.35 -10.54 -2.36
C TRP A 249 -13.40 -10.28 -3.46
N ALA A 250 -13.42 -11.10 -4.51
CA ALA A 250 -14.39 -11.02 -5.58
C ALA A 250 -15.83 -11.20 -5.07
N ALA A 251 -16.04 -12.09 -4.10
CA ALA A 251 -17.34 -12.31 -3.49
C ALA A 251 -17.79 -11.11 -2.64
N GLU A 252 -16.90 -10.54 -1.83
CA GLU A 252 -17.20 -9.41 -0.96
C GLU A 252 -17.53 -8.13 -1.74
N ILE A 253 -16.70 -7.77 -2.73
CA ILE A 253 -16.94 -6.55 -3.52
C ILE A 253 -18.20 -6.67 -4.39
N ALA A 254 -18.44 -7.85 -4.97
CA ALA A 254 -19.66 -8.11 -5.75
C ALA A 254 -20.91 -8.05 -4.86
N SER A 255 -20.87 -8.70 -3.69
CA SER A 255 -21.98 -8.66 -2.73
C SER A 255 -22.26 -7.24 -2.24
N ARG A 256 -21.21 -6.43 -2.03
CA ARG A 256 -21.36 -5.03 -1.67
C ARG A 256 -22.07 -4.23 -2.77
N ALA A 257 -21.63 -4.37 -4.01
CA ALA A 257 -22.25 -3.69 -5.15
C ALA A 257 -23.72 -4.09 -5.33
N GLU A 258 -24.04 -5.38 -5.21
CA GLU A 258 -25.42 -5.88 -5.25
C GLU A 258 -26.29 -5.27 -4.15
N ALA A 259 -25.78 -5.14 -2.93
CA ALA A 259 -26.49 -4.50 -1.82
C ALA A 259 -26.79 -3.02 -2.08
N LYS A 260 -26.03 -2.36 -2.97
CA LYS A 260 -26.26 -0.98 -3.43
C LYS A 260 -27.06 -0.90 -4.74
N GLY A 261 -27.49 -2.04 -5.29
CA GLY A 261 -28.32 -2.11 -6.50
C GLY A 261 -27.52 -2.09 -7.81
N TYR A 262 -26.20 -2.31 -7.75
CA TYR A 262 -25.34 -2.38 -8.93
C TYR A 262 -25.09 -3.83 -9.38
N PRO A 263 -24.71 -4.06 -10.66
CA PRO A 263 -24.45 -5.41 -11.16
C PRO A 263 -23.21 -6.03 -10.48
N GLY A 264 -23.41 -6.97 -9.55
CA GLY A 264 -22.33 -7.66 -8.85
C GLY A 264 -21.33 -8.36 -9.78
N ASP A 265 -21.80 -8.88 -10.92
CA ASP A 265 -20.95 -9.54 -11.92
C ASP A 265 -19.90 -8.59 -12.53
N VAL A 266 -20.20 -7.29 -12.65
CA VAL A 266 -19.22 -6.29 -13.12
C VAL A 266 -18.08 -6.18 -12.11
N PHE A 267 -18.39 -6.06 -10.81
CA PHE A 267 -17.38 -5.95 -9.76
C PHE A 267 -16.64 -7.27 -9.52
N ARG A 268 -17.31 -8.43 -9.68
CA ARG A 268 -16.67 -9.75 -9.66
C ARG A 268 -15.61 -9.87 -10.74
N ALA A 269 -15.93 -9.47 -11.98
CA ALA A 269 -14.99 -9.51 -13.10
C ALA A 269 -13.83 -8.52 -12.98
N MET A 270 -13.92 -7.52 -12.09
CA MET A 270 -12.78 -6.69 -11.73
C MET A 270 -11.73 -7.44 -10.91
N VAL A 271 -12.05 -8.60 -10.33
CA VAL A 271 -11.16 -9.35 -9.43
C VAL A 271 -10.84 -10.75 -9.96
N ASP A 272 -11.86 -11.45 -10.44
CA ASP A 272 -11.77 -12.85 -10.88
C ASP A 272 -11.50 -12.92 -12.40
N PRO A 273 -10.30 -13.36 -12.83
CA PRO A 273 -9.98 -13.49 -14.25
C PRO A 273 -10.81 -14.56 -14.96
N ALA A 274 -11.47 -15.46 -14.23
CA ALA A 274 -12.34 -16.47 -14.81
C ALA A 274 -13.77 -15.96 -15.07
N ALA A 275 -14.13 -14.78 -14.54
CA ALA A 275 -15.43 -14.19 -14.76
C ALA A 275 -15.55 -13.59 -16.17
N GLU A 276 -16.76 -13.59 -16.70
CA GLU A 276 -17.09 -12.91 -17.95
C GLU A 276 -18.27 -11.98 -17.72
N VAL A 277 -18.33 -10.91 -18.50
CA VAL A 277 -19.44 -9.96 -18.43
C VAL A 277 -19.99 -9.74 -19.82
N TRP A 278 -21.29 -9.96 -19.94
CA TRP A 278 -22.06 -9.72 -21.14
C TRP A 278 -23.13 -8.68 -20.88
N ILE A 279 -23.49 -7.92 -21.91
CA ILE A 279 -24.59 -6.96 -21.87
C ILE A 279 -25.54 -7.23 -23.05
N ASP A 280 -26.85 -7.08 -22.83
CA ASP A 280 -27.81 -7.07 -23.94
C ASP A 280 -27.92 -5.68 -24.60
N ALA A 281 -28.78 -5.55 -25.61
CA ALA A 281 -28.96 -4.31 -26.35
C ALA A 281 -29.50 -3.17 -25.46
N GLU A 282 -30.22 -3.54 -24.39
CA GLU A 282 -30.80 -2.64 -23.39
C GLU A 282 -29.82 -2.30 -22.26
N GLY A 283 -28.61 -2.87 -22.26
CA GLY A 283 -27.57 -2.60 -21.27
C GLY A 283 -27.66 -3.43 -19.99
N LYS A 284 -28.55 -4.44 -19.93
CA LYS A 284 -28.63 -5.34 -18.79
C LYS A 284 -27.45 -6.31 -18.79
N VAL A 285 -26.86 -6.50 -17.60
CA VAL A 285 -25.65 -7.30 -17.37
C VAL A 285 -25.99 -8.79 -17.16
N TYR A 286 -25.14 -9.66 -17.68
CA TYR A 286 -25.18 -11.11 -17.51
C TYR A 286 -23.77 -11.69 -17.27
N PRO A 287 -23.63 -12.75 -16.45
CA PRO A 287 -22.35 -13.42 -16.19
C PRO A 287 -21.91 -14.38 -17.30
N SER A 288 -22.73 -14.54 -18.34
CA SER A 288 -22.47 -15.37 -19.52
C SER A 288 -23.33 -14.88 -20.68
N ARG A 289 -23.00 -15.31 -21.91
CA ARG A 289 -23.70 -14.83 -23.11
C ARG A 289 -25.21 -15.10 -23.04
N PRO A 290 -26.07 -14.06 -22.99
CA PRO A 290 -27.51 -14.26 -23.05
C PRO A 290 -27.95 -14.66 -24.46
N SER A 291 -29.13 -15.27 -24.57
CA SER A 291 -29.73 -15.64 -25.86
C SER A 291 -30.37 -14.45 -26.59
N THR A 292 -30.31 -13.24 -26.03
CA THR A 292 -30.88 -12.03 -26.61
C THR A 292 -30.11 -11.57 -27.84
N ALA A 293 -30.84 -11.07 -28.85
CA ALA A 293 -30.23 -10.50 -30.03
C ALA A 293 -29.48 -9.21 -29.65
N GLY A 294 -28.30 -9.00 -30.25
CA GLY A 294 -27.49 -7.82 -29.96
C GLY A 294 -26.63 -7.90 -28.69
N ALA A 295 -26.56 -9.07 -28.03
CA ALA A 295 -25.67 -9.27 -26.90
C ALA A 295 -24.20 -9.01 -27.24
N GLN A 296 -23.54 -8.20 -26.41
CA GLN A 296 -22.13 -7.81 -26.54
C GLN A 296 -21.35 -8.30 -25.34
N GLN A 297 -20.14 -8.81 -25.57
CA GLN A 297 -19.23 -9.14 -24.49
C GLN A 297 -18.54 -7.85 -24.02
N LEU A 298 -18.66 -7.55 -22.73
CA LEU A 298 -17.99 -6.43 -22.09
C LEU A 298 -16.58 -6.84 -21.63
N ASP A 299 -16.45 -8.04 -21.07
CA ASP A 299 -15.18 -8.66 -20.68
C ASP A 299 -15.22 -10.18 -20.86
N ASN A 300 -14.05 -10.78 -21.07
CA ASN A 300 -13.89 -12.22 -21.26
C ASN A 300 -12.98 -12.83 -20.19
N SER A 301 -13.02 -14.16 -20.04
CA SER A 301 -12.30 -14.94 -19.03
C SER A 301 -10.77 -15.02 -19.23
N ARG A 302 -10.18 -14.09 -19.98
CA ARG A 302 -8.73 -13.95 -20.19
C ARG A 302 -8.19 -12.63 -19.67
N THR A 303 -9.05 -11.73 -19.24
CA THR A 303 -8.70 -10.39 -18.77
C THR A 303 -9.34 -10.13 -17.41
N ILE A 304 -8.94 -9.02 -16.81
CA ILE A 304 -9.58 -8.47 -15.61
C ILE A 304 -10.27 -7.20 -16.04
N LEU A 305 -11.56 -7.07 -15.74
CA LEU A 305 -12.35 -5.96 -16.20
C LEU A 305 -11.80 -4.64 -15.64
N THR A 306 -11.52 -3.71 -16.55
CA THR A 306 -11.45 -2.27 -16.28
C THR A 306 -12.53 -1.60 -17.11
N ILE A 307 -13.63 -1.21 -16.47
CA ILE A 307 -14.79 -0.61 -17.13
C ILE A 307 -14.58 0.91 -17.28
N ARG A 308 -14.87 1.44 -18.47
CA ARG A 308 -14.78 2.88 -18.77
C ARG A 308 -16.08 3.61 -18.45
N ALA A 309 -15.99 4.91 -18.18
CA ALA A 309 -17.15 5.79 -17.90
C ALA A 309 -18.33 5.57 -18.88
N GLU A 310 -18.08 5.55 -20.18
CA GLU A 310 -19.11 5.32 -21.21
C GLU A 310 -19.84 3.98 -21.04
N GLN A 311 -19.11 2.92 -20.69
CA GLN A 311 -19.68 1.60 -20.46
C GLN A 311 -20.49 1.59 -19.16
N MET A 312 -20.00 2.25 -18.10
CA MET A 312 -20.72 2.39 -16.84
C MET A 312 -22.05 3.12 -17.01
N ILE A 313 -22.06 4.19 -17.82
CA ILE A 313 -23.28 4.94 -18.18
C ILE A 313 -24.22 4.07 -19.01
N LYS A 314 -23.69 3.36 -20.03
CA LYS A 314 -24.48 2.49 -20.90
C LYS A 314 -25.24 1.40 -20.15
N ILE A 315 -24.63 0.83 -19.09
CA ILE A 315 -25.27 -0.20 -18.26
C ILE A 315 -26.09 0.37 -17.10
N GLY A 316 -26.25 1.69 -17.02
CA GLY A 316 -26.98 2.36 -15.95
C GLY A 316 -26.32 2.31 -14.57
N MET A 317 -25.03 1.97 -14.50
CA MET A 317 -24.28 1.88 -13.24
C MET A 317 -23.82 3.25 -12.74
N ALA A 318 -23.60 4.22 -13.64
CA ALA A 318 -23.13 5.55 -13.27
C ALA A 318 -23.77 6.66 -14.12
N GLN A 319 -23.64 7.90 -13.63
CA GLN A 319 -24.07 9.11 -14.31
C GLN A 319 -22.85 9.97 -14.66
N SER A 320 -22.85 10.57 -15.86
CA SER A 320 -21.78 11.51 -16.24
C SER A 320 -21.87 12.77 -15.40
N PHE A 321 -20.74 13.27 -14.91
CA PHE A 321 -20.66 14.52 -14.17
C PHE A 321 -19.34 15.23 -14.44
N GLU A 322 -19.42 16.48 -14.89
CA GLU A 322 -18.23 17.30 -15.21
C GLU A 322 -18.06 18.50 -14.28
N GLY A 323 -19.07 18.80 -13.46
CA GLY A 323 -19.06 19.94 -12.55
C GLY A 323 -18.19 19.74 -11.31
N ASP A 324 -18.20 20.75 -10.45
CA ASP A 324 -17.57 20.70 -9.14
C ASP A 324 -18.47 19.96 -8.14
N VAL A 325 -17.88 19.38 -7.09
CA VAL A 325 -18.63 18.66 -6.06
C VAL A 325 -19.75 19.50 -5.41
N ALA A 326 -19.58 20.82 -5.34
CA ALA A 326 -20.61 21.74 -4.86
C ALA A 326 -21.88 21.75 -5.75
N GLN A 327 -21.76 21.38 -7.02
CA GLN A 327 -22.87 21.32 -7.99
C GLN A 327 -23.57 19.96 -7.99
N LEU A 328 -23.06 18.94 -7.29
CA LEU A 328 -23.74 17.64 -7.16
C LEU A 328 -25.11 17.75 -6.49
N GLY A 329 -25.32 18.76 -5.64
CA GLY A 329 -26.61 19.04 -5.02
C GLY A 329 -27.74 19.18 -6.04
N GLU A 330 -27.49 19.81 -7.18
CA GLU A 330 -28.48 19.98 -8.26
C GLU A 330 -28.88 18.63 -8.87
N GLN A 331 -27.91 17.74 -9.05
CA GLN A 331 -28.15 16.39 -9.59
C GLN A 331 -28.86 15.47 -8.59
N LEU A 332 -28.73 15.77 -7.30
CA LEU A 332 -29.35 15.04 -6.21
C LEU A 332 -30.72 15.62 -5.80
N ASP A 333 -31.18 16.71 -6.44
CA ASP A 333 -32.38 17.48 -6.05
C ASP A 333 -32.30 18.03 -4.62
N ILE A 334 -31.11 18.52 -4.22
CA ILE A 334 -30.80 19.08 -2.91
C ILE A 334 -30.36 20.54 -3.06
N ASN A 335 -31.28 21.47 -2.77
CA ASN A 335 -31.08 22.91 -2.99
C ASN A 335 -30.08 23.59 -2.02
N ASP A 336 -29.89 23.04 -0.81
CA ASP A 336 -29.00 23.61 0.22
C ASP A 336 -27.79 22.70 0.50
N TRP A 337 -27.16 22.19 -0.56
CA TRP A 337 -25.99 21.30 -0.52
C TRP A 337 -24.72 22.04 -0.11
N LEU A 338 -24.32 21.90 1.16
CA LEU A 338 -23.21 22.67 1.74
C LEU A 338 -22.07 21.78 2.23
N GLU A 339 -20.87 22.02 1.72
CA GLU A 339 -19.68 21.29 2.15
C GLU A 339 -19.21 21.75 3.54
N ILE A 340 -18.98 20.80 4.44
CA ILE A 340 -18.13 21.03 5.61
C ILE A 340 -16.67 20.78 5.20
N LYS A 341 -16.05 21.85 4.74
CA LYS A 341 -14.71 21.83 4.13
C LYS A 341 -13.66 21.16 5.02
N ASN A 342 -12.75 20.46 4.37
CA ASN A 342 -11.53 19.86 4.94
C ASN A 342 -11.75 18.77 6.00
N LEU A 343 -12.96 18.43 6.41
CA LEU A 343 -13.17 17.41 7.45
C LEU A 343 -12.62 16.05 7.05
N GLY A 344 -13.00 15.56 5.86
CA GLY A 344 -12.53 14.27 5.36
C GLY A 344 -11.04 14.29 5.00
N ALA A 345 -10.60 15.33 4.29
CA ALA A 345 -9.20 15.51 3.91
C ALA A 345 -8.25 15.58 5.13
N THR A 346 -8.65 16.29 6.19
CA THR A 346 -7.84 16.39 7.42
C THR A 346 -7.75 15.04 8.15
N ALA A 347 -8.85 14.28 8.20
CA ALA A 347 -8.85 12.95 8.80
C ALA A 347 -7.95 11.96 8.03
N MET A 348 -8.01 11.97 6.70
CA MET A 348 -7.13 11.14 5.86
C MET A 348 -5.67 11.53 6.02
N LYS A 349 -5.35 12.82 5.88
CA LYS A 349 -3.98 13.33 6.04
C LYS A 349 -3.38 12.98 7.40
N LYS A 350 -4.13 13.17 8.49
CA LYS A 350 -3.66 12.83 9.83
C LYS A 350 -3.39 11.33 9.97
N SER A 351 -4.27 10.48 9.44
CA SER A 351 -4.08 9.03 9.45
C SER A 351 -2.84 8.61 8.65
N TYR A 352 -2.64 9.21 7.48
CA TYR A 352 -1.45 8.99 6.66
C TYR A 352 -0.17 9.38 7.39
N GLU A 353 -0.11 10.58 7.97
CA GLU A 353 1.06 11.06 8.72
C GLU A 353 1.38 10.14 9.92
N GLU A 354 0.35 9.63 10.61
CA GLU A 354 0.51 8.67 11.69
C GLU A 354 1.09 7.33 11.20
N ARG A 355 0.56 6.78 10.08
CA ARG A 355 1.09 5.54 9.47
C ARG A 355 2.52 5.72 8.98
N LYS A 356 2.81 6.80 8.27
CA LYS A 356 4.16 7.11 7.76
C LYS A 356 5.19 7.21 8.88
N LYS A 357 4.84 7.86 10.00
CA LYS A 357 5.73 7.94 11.16
C LYS A 357 6.02 6.56 11.78
N LEU A 358 5.05 5.65 11.77
CA LEU A 358 5.26 4.27 12.24
C LEU A 358 6.16 3.49 11.28
N GLU A 359 5.96 3.65 9.98
CA GLU A 359 6.80 3.05 8.94
C GLU A 359 8.26 3.52 9.06
N GLU A 360 8.50 4.83 9.17
CA GLU A 360 9.83 5.39 9.37
C GLU A 360 10.51 4.85 10.64
N ARG A 361 9.77 4.72 11.74
CA ARG A 361 10.28 4.12 12.98
C ARG A 361 10.61 2.64 12.83
N MET A 362 9.77 1.89 12.11
CA MET A 362 10.02 0.47 11.81
C MET A 362 11.29 0.31 10.97
N GLU A 363 11.44 1.11 9.92
CA GLU A 363 12.61 1.08 9.04
C GLU A 363 13.90 1.36 9.81
N VAL A 364 13.90 2.41 10.65
CA VAL A 364 15.05 2.75 11.50
C VAL A 364 15.38 1.62 12.47
N ALA A 365 14.37 1.05 13.13
CA ALA A 365 14.58 -0.06 14.06
C ALA A 365 15.11 -1.31 13.37
N LEU A 366 14.57 -1.69 12.22
CA LEU A 366 15.01 -2.84 11.41
C LEU A 366 16.45 -2.65 10.92
N LYS A 367 16.76 -1.48 10.37
CA LYS A 367 18.11 -1.15 9.92
C LYS A 367 19.12 -1.26 11.06
N TYR A 368 18.78 -0.68 12.22
CA TYR A 368 19.63 -0.75 13.40
C TYR A 368 19.80 -2.18 13.91
N TYR A 369 18.74 -2.98 13.93
CA TYR A 369 18.80 -4.40 14.26
C TYR A 369 19.73 -5.18 13.33
N PHE A 370 19.59 -5.02 12.02
CA PHE A 370 20.42 -5.72 11.05
C PHE A 370 21.90 -5.30 11.11
N GLU A 371 22.18 -4.02 11.36
CA GLU A 371 23.55 -3.56 11.61
C GLU A 371 24.14 -4.25 12.86
N LYS A 372 23.37 -4.32 13.95
CA LYS A 372 23.85 -4.89 15.22
C LYS A 372 23.95 -6.41 15.20
N ILE A 373 23.09 -7.10 14.45
CA ILE A 373 23.17 -8.56 14.37
C ILE A 373 24.41 -8.98 13.57
N ASP A 374 24.76 -8.24 12.51
CA ASP A 374 25.99 -8.44 11.76
C ASP A 374 27.23 -8.17 12.63
N GLU A 375 27.20 -7.10 13.43
CA GLU A 375 28.26 -6.80 14.39
C GLU A 375 28.40 -7.91 15.45
N PHE A 376 27.28 -8.41 15.99
CA PHE A 376 27.25 -9.51 16.94
C PHE A 376 27.85 -10.79 16.33
N ILE A 377 27.44 -11.16 15.13
CA ILE A 377 27.92 -12.33 14.37
C ILE A 377 29.44 -12.30 14.17
N GLN A 378 30.04 -11.11 14.02
CA GLN A 378 31.49 -10.95 13.85
C GLN A 378 32.26 -10.91 15.18
N THR A 379 31.61 -10.49 16.27
CA THR A 379 32.26 -10.22 17.56
C THR A 379 31.94 -11.25 18.64
N ASP A 380 31.00 -12.17 18.39
CA ASP A 380 30.59 -13.22 19.32
C ASP A 380 31.82 -14.00 19.84
N PRO A 381 32.14 -13.93 21.14
CA PRO A 381 33.33 -14.56 21.71
C PRO A 381 33.35 -16.09 21.48
N ARG A 382 32.19 -16.72 21.29
CA ARG A 382 32.04 -18.15 21.02
C ARG A 382 32.54 -18.56 19.63
N ARG A 383 32.77 -17.61 18.73
CA ARG A 383 33.25 -17.88 17.36
C ARG A 383 34.77 -17.88 17.22
N PHE A 384 35.51 -17.51 18.27
CA PHE A 384 36.96 -17.41 18.21
C PHE A 384 37.67 -18.69 18.68
N SER A 385 38.85 -18.95 18.11
CA SER A 385 39.58 -20.21 18.33
C SER A 385 40.01 -20.46 19.78
N ASP A 386 40.16 -19.41 20.59
CA ASP A 386 40.45 -19.51 22.03
C ASP A 386 39.31 -20.17 22.82
N TYR A 387 38.05 -19.95 22.40
CA TYR A 387 36.90 -20.67 22.93
C TYR A 387 36.90 -22.16 22.52
N TYR A 388 37.05 -22.45 21.23
CA TYR A 388 37.04 -23.82 20.71
C TYR A 388 38.21 -24.68 21.19
N ARG A 389 39.42 -24.11 21.27
CA ARG A 389 40.63 -24.82 21.72
C ARG A 389 40.54 -25.22 23.18
N PHE A 390 39.96 -24.36 24.02
CA PHE A 390 39.75 -24.68 25.43
C PHE A 390 38.77 -25.84 25.62
N GLY A 391 37.59 -25.75 25.00
CA GLY A 391 36.59 -26.81 25.08
C GLY A 391 37.04 -28.15 24.48
N ALA A 392 37.86 -28.13 23.41
CA ALA A 392 38.39 -29.34 22.77
C ALA A 392 39.49 -30.02 23.61
N ASN A 393 40.42 -29.24 24.18
CA ASN A 393 41.55 -29.79 24.94
C ASN A 393 41.08 -30.43 26.26
N ARG A 394 40.16 -29.78 26.99
CA ARG A 394 39.63 -30.30 28.25
C ARG A 394 38.79 -31.58 28.03
N ARG A 395 38.01 -31.67 26.94
CA ARG A 395 37.27 -32.89 26.55
C ARG A 395 38.17 -34.07 26.17
N ALA A 396 39.33 -33.79 25.60
CA ALA A 396 40.34 -34.81 25.30
C ALA A 396 41.15 -35.24 26.54
N GLY A 397 40.77 -34.77 27.75
CA GLY A 397 41.41 -35.13 29.01
C GLY A 397 42.76 -34.45 29.23
N TYR A 398 43.11 -33.43 28.43
CA TYR A 398 44.31 -32.64 28.64
C TYR A 398 44.06 -31.59 29.72
N ASP A 399 44.97 -31.51 30.69
CA ASP A 399 45.06 -30.40 31.66
C ASP A 399 45.55 -29.14 30.91
N TYR A 400 44.63 -28.54 30.18
CA TYR A 400 44.87 -27.30 29.44
C TYR A 400 44.37 -26.13 30.28
N GLN A 401 45.30 -25.36 30.85
CA GLN A 401 44.96 -24.13 31.57
C GLN A 401 44.76 -22.98 30.57
N VAL A 402 43.67 -22.21 30.74
CA VAL A 402 43.47 -20.96 29.99
C VAL A 402 44.62 -20.02 30.34
N ASP A 403 45.39 -19.58 29.35
CA ASP A 403 46.38 -18.54 29.59
C ASP A 403 45.70 -17.19 29.86
N GLY A 404 46.33 -16.35 30.68
CA GLY A 404 45.75 -15.06 31.07
C GLY A 404 45.41 -14.14 29.89
N ALA A 405 46.12 -14.24 28.76
CA ALA A 405 45.83 -13.44 27.58
C ALA A 405 44.56 -13.92 26.85
N SER A 406 44.32 -15.23 26.80
CA SER A 406 43.07 -15.81 26.29
C SER A 406 41.87 -15.43 27.16
N LEU A 407 42.04 -15.45 28.49
CA LEU A 407 40.98 -14.99 29.41
C LEU A 407 40.68 -13.49 29.24
N LEU A 408 41.70 -12.63 29.09
CA LEU A 408 41.48 -11.21 28.84
C LEU A 408 40.72 -10.97 27.52
N ARG A 409 41.11 -11.62 26.43
CA ARG A 409 40.38 -11.52 25.14
C ARG A 409 38.94 -11.99 25.25
N TRP A 410 38.69 -13.06 26.00
CA TRP A 410 37.33 -13.52 26.30
C TRP A 410 36.52 -12.44 27.01
N ARG A 411 37.06 -11.85 28.09
CA ARG A 411 36.39 -10.80 28.87
C ARG A 411 36.05 -9.58 28.01
N ASP A 412 37.00 -9.13 27.18
CA ASP A 412 36.83 -7.96 26.32
C ASP A 412 35.73 -8.19 25.27
N ARG A 413 35.80 -9.32 24.54
CA ARG A 413 34.79 -9.68 23.53
C ARG A 413 33.41 -9.93 24.14
N THR A 414 33.37 -10.59 25.30
CA THR A 414 32.12 -10.86 26.02
C THR A 414 31.45 -9.56 26.46
N SER A 415 32.21 -8.61 26.99
CA SER A 415 31.70 -7.29 27.38
C SER A 415 31.15 -6.52 26.17
N ALA A 416 31.84 -6.57 25.03
CA ALA A 416 31.36 -5.97 23.79
C ALA A 416 30.08 -6.66 23.27
N ALA A 417 30.06 -7.99 23.24
CA ALA A 417 28.92 -8.78 22.79
C ALA A 417 27.66 -8.56 23.64
N ILE A 418 27.78 -8.46 24.97
CA ILE A 418 26.66 -8.12 25.86
C ILE A 418 26.08 -6.76 25.50
N LYS A 419 26.92 -5.75 25.26
CA LYS A 419 26.47 -4.41 24.85
C LYS A 419 25.70 -4.46 23.52
N ILE A 420 26.18 -5.26 22.56
CA ILE A 420 25.49 -5.44 21.27
C ILE A 420 24.14 -6.16 21.48
N CYS A 421 24.07 -7.17 22.35
CA CYS A 421 22.80 -7.80 22.71
C CYS A 421 21.81 -6.80 23.34
N ASP A 422 22.25 -5.92 24.23
CA ASP A 422 21.39 -4.87 24.81
C ASP A 422 20.83 -3.95 23.71
N GLN A 423 21.65 -3.59 22.72
CA GLN A 423 21.23 -2.77 21.55
C GLN A 423 20.24 -3.51 20.64
N LEU A 424 20.44 -4.82 20.43
CA LEU A 424 19.50 -5.66 19.70
C LEU A 424 18.15 -5.76 20.40
N ILE A 425 18.15 -5.95 21.72
CA ILE A 425 16.94 -5.96 22.57
C ILE A 425 16.21 -4.62 22.47
N GLU A 426 16.93 -3.49 22.50
CA GLU A 426 16.35 -2.16 22.32
C GLU A 426 15.65 -2.02 20.95
N ALA A 427 16.31 -2.46 19.87
CA ALA A 427 15.75 -2.42 18.53
C ALA A 427 14.47 -3.26 18.42
N LEU A 428 14.48 -4.51 18.90
CA LEU A 428 13.32 -5.39 18.93
C LEU A 428 12.18 -4.82 19.77
N THR A 429 12.51 -4.20 20.91
CA THR A 429 11.51 -3.54 21.76
C THR A 429 10.84 -2.38 21.02
N GLU A 430 11.59 -1.60 20.23
CA GLU A 430 11.02 -0.53 19.43
C GLU A 430 10.12 -1.07 18.30
N MET A 431 10.53 -2.13 17.61
CA MET A 431 9.68 -2.81 16.62
C MET A 431 8.37 -3.27 17.25
N ALA A 432 8.41 -3.94 18.40
CA ALA A 432 7.22 -4.37 19.13
C ALA A 432 6.30 -3.19 19.51
N ARG A 433 6.86 -2.05 19.91
CA ARG A 433 6.07 -0.83 20.16
C ARG A 433 5.41 -0.31 18.89
N VAL A 434 6.10 -0.35 17.75
CA VAL A 434 5.53 0.05 16.46
C VAL A 434 4.40 -0.89 16.04
N VAL A 435 4.61 -2.21 16.10
CA VAL A 435 3.57 -3.23 15.79
C VAL A 435 2.31 -2.97 16.62
N LYS A 436 2.44 -2.80 17.93
CA LYS A 436 1.31 -2.51 18.84
C LYS A 436 0.57 -1.20 18.49
N GLN A 437 1.28 -0.19 17.98
CA GLN A 437 0.66 1.05 17.53
C GLN A 437 -0.03 0.87 16.17
N ALA A 438 0.61 0.13 15.26
CA ALA A 438 0.08 -0.20 13.94
C ALA A 438 -1.22 -1.02 14.02
N GLU A 439 -1.31 -1.98 14.95
CA GLU A 439 -2.52 -2.76 15.23
C GLU A 439 -3.72 -1.87 15.56
N LYS A 440 -3.52 -0.84 16.39
CA LYS A 440 -4.61 0.08 16.81
C LYS A 440 -5.21 0.86 15.64
N ILE A 441 -4.42 1.11 14.60
CA ILE A 441 -4.81 1.90 13.43
C ILE A 441 -4.98 1.03 12.17
N GLY A 442 -4.98 -0.30 12.32
CA GLY A 442 -5.17 -1.26 11.22
C GLY A 442 -4.05 -1.28 10.18
N ALA A 443 -2.84 -0.81 10.49
CA ALA A 443 -1.72 -0.80 9.56
C ALA A 443 -1.02 -2.18 9.50
N ARG A 444 -1.71 -3.19 8.93
CA ARG A 444 -1.26 -4.59 8.94
C ARG A 444 0.06 -4.83 8.20
N HIS A 445 0.41 -4.01 7.21
CA HIS A 445 1.70 -4.10 6.52
C HIS A 445 2.91 -3.83 7.44
N LEU A 446 2.71 -3.21 8.61
CA LEU A 446 3.75 -2.99 9.62
C LEU A 446 3.77 -4.08 10.71
N GLN A 447 2.89 -5.07 10.62
CA GLN A 447 2.89 -6.18 11.56
C GLN A 447 3.97 -7.19 11.17
N ILE A 448 4.78 -7.60 12.16
CA ILE A 448 5.72 -8.71 12.04
C ILE A 448 5.00 -9.94 12.60
N PRO A 449 5.08 -11.12 11.94
CA PRO A 449 4.52 -12.35 12.50
C PRO A 449 5.02 -12.59 13.94
N ASN A 450 4.10 -12.74 14.89
CA ASN A 450 4.41 -12.79 16.32
C ASN A 450 5.38 -13.93 16.70
N GLU A 451 5.34 -15.06 15.98
CA GLU A 451 6.21 -16.21 16.24
C GLU A 451 7.69 -15.90 16.01
N ASP A 452 8.01 -15.00 15.07
CA ASP A 452 9.39 -14.67 14.74
C ASP A 452 9.97 -13.61 15.69
N GLY A 453 9.15 -12.64 16.11
CA GLY A 453 9.58 -11.54 16.98
C GLY A 453 9.89 -11.97 18.41
N ASP A 454 8.95 -12.68 19.05
CA ASP A 454 9.10 -13.11 20.45
C ASP A 454 10.23 -14.14 20.60
N TYR A 455 10.32 -15.09 19.68
CA TYR A 455 11.40 -16.07 19.64
C TYR A 455 12.78 -15.40 19.50
N THR A 456 12.91 -14.43 18.59
CA THR A 456 14.17 -13.72 18.39
C THR A 456 14.58 -12.93 19.63
N PHE A 457 13.62 -12.27 20.29
CA PHE A 457 13.86 -11.55 21.54
C PHE A 457 14.38 -12.48 22.64
N ASP A 458 13.71 -13.60 22.85
CA ASP A 458 14.08 -14.58 23.88
C ASP A 458 15.46 -15.18 23.61
N VAL A 459 15.76 -15.54 22.36
CA VAL A 459 17.09 -16.06 21.97
C VAL A 459 18.19 -15.05 22.26
N ILE A 460 18.02 -13.78 21.87
CA ILE A 460 19.05 -12.75 22.11
C ILE A 460 19.24 -12.51 23.61
N LYS A 461 18.15 -12.54 24.39
CA LYS A 461 18.21 -12.42 25.84
C LYS A 461 18.91 -13.59 26.51
N GLU A 462 18.63 -14.82 26.10
CA GLU A 462 19.31 -16.02 26.60
C GLU A 462 20.81 -15.97 26.32
N VAL A 463 21.20 -15.56 25.10
CA VAL A 463 22.60 -15.39 24.73
C VAL A 463 23.27 -14.31 25.57
N ARG A 464 22.60 -13.17 25.76
CA ARG A 464 23.08 -12.07 26.60
C ARG A 464 23.32 -12.52 28.05
N ASP A 465 22.37 -13.22 28.63
CA ASP A 465 22.44 -13.67 30.02
C ASP A 465 23.53 -14.74 30.20
N TYR A 466 23.65 -15.66 29.25
CA TYR A 466 24.76 -16.60 29.21
C TYR A 466 26.13 -15.91 29.16
N LEU A 467 26.29 -14.91 28.28
CA LEU A 467 27.53 -14.14 28.17
C LEU A 467 27.82 -13.38 29.47
N TRP A 468 26.79 -12.83 30.12
CA TRP A 468 26.92 -12.15 31.39
C TRP A 468 27.39 -13.09 32.50
N ASP A 469 26.77 -14.25 32.64
CA ASP A 469 27.09 -15.23 33.68
C ASP A 469 28.51 -15.77 33.50
N ASN A 470 28.95 -15.94 32.26
CA ASN A 470 30.28 -16.45 31.91
C ASN A 470 31.31 -15.35 31.65
N ARG A 471 31.04 -14.08 32.00
CA ARG A 471 31.94 -12.97 31.64
C ARG A 471 33.34 -13.05 32.23
N ASN A 472 33.56 -13.82 33.29
CA ASN A 472 34.84 -13.91 34.02
C ASN A 472 35.57 -15.25 33.84
N GLU A 473 34.99 -16.20 33.11
CA GLU A 473 35.57 -17.52 32.88
C GLU A 473 35.14 -18.05 31.50
N ILE A 474 35.99 -18.86 30.84
CA ILE A 474 35.62 -19.49 29.57
C ILE A 474 34.85 -20.78 29.91
N PRO A 475 33.55 -20.87 29.60
CA PRO A 475 32.72 -22.02 30.00
C PRO A 475 33.10 -23.29 29.25
N GLU A 476 32.86 -24.43 29.90
CA GLU A 476 33.10 -25.77 29.33
C GLU A 476 32.00 -26.21 28.34
N ASP A 477 30.79 -25.69 28.53
CA ASP A 477 29.61 -26.17 27.82
C ASP A 477 29.55 -25.63 26.38
N ARG A 478 28.90 -26.42 25.52
CA ARG A 478 28.40 -25.88 24.26
C ARG A 478 27.07 -25.24 24.61
N PHE A 479 26.96 -23.93 24.46
CA PHE A 479 25.67 -23.31 24.18
C PHE A 479 25.16 -23.90 22.85
N ASN A 480 24.48 -25.05 22.98
CA ASN A 480 23.84 -25.91 21.98
C ASN A 480 24.64 -26.34 20.74
N ASP A 481 24.96 -27.64 20.69
CA ASP A 481 25.33 -28.37 19.46
C ASP A 481 24.17 -28.52 18.45
N SER A 482 22.98 -28.02 18.80
CA SER A 482 21.79 -27.97 17.94
C SER A 482 21.61 -26.64 17.20
N TYR A 483 22.36 -25.57 17.53
CA TYR A 483 22.39 -24.32 16.75
C TYR A 483 23.37 -24.42 15.56
N ARG A 484 23.37 -25.58 14.90
CA ARG A 484 23.93 -25.78 13.56
C ARG A 484 22.77 -25.84 12.55
N GLY A 485 21.93 -24.82 12.55
CA GLY A 485 21.05 -24.48 11.42
C GLY A 485 21.64 -23.28 10.68
N PRO A 486 21.37 -23.11 9.38
CA PRO A 486 22.02 -22.11 8.52
C PRO A 486 21.97 -20.68 9.08
#